data_AF-A0A7V5YXN8-F1
#
_entry.id   AF-A0A7V5YXN8-F1
#
_cell.length_a   1.000
_cell.length_b   1.000
_cell.length_c   1.000
_cell.angle_alpha   90.00
_cell.angle_beta   90.00
_cell.angle_gamma   90.00
#
_symmetry.space_group_name_H-M   'P 1'
#
loop_
_entity.id
_entity.type
_entity.pdbx_description
1 polymer ?
#
loop_
_entity_poly.entity_id
_entity_poly.type
_entity_poly.pdbx_seq_one_letter_code
_entity_poly.pdbx_strand_id
1 'polypeptide(L)' 'MPNLGAPELVLILLIVIIVFGAGRLPEIGSALGKGIRDFKKGLQDEPEAPKPPAQNADQPKS' A
#
# COMPACT_ATOMS: atom_id res chain seq x y z
N MET A 1 10.10 31.74 3.43
CA MET A 1 9.03 30.77 3.81
C MET A 1 9.72 29.59 4.49
N PRO A 2 9.25 29.11 5.65
CA PRO A 2 9.82 27.91 6.25
C PRO A 2 9.70 26.76 5.26
N ASN A 3 10.84 26.21 4.83
CA ASN A 3 10.87 25.06 3.94
C ASN A 3 10.76 23.83 4.83
N LEU A 4 9.65 23.11 4.72
CA LEU A 4 9.51 21.79 5.33
C LEU A 4 10.37 20.82 4.52
N GLY A 5 11.67 20.85 4.77
CA GLY A 5 12.63 19.93 4.18
C GLY A 5 12.60 18.58 4.87
N ALA A 6 13.34 17.63 4.29
CA ALA A 6 13.60 16.35 4.93
C ALA A 6 14.13 16.47 6.38
N PRO A 7 15.02 17.44 6.72
CA PRO A 7 15.52 17.59 8.09
C PRO A 7 14.42 17.93 9.11
N GLU A 8 13.52 18.84 8.77
CA GLU A 8 12.42 19.26 9.64
C GLU A 8 11.43 18.13 9.88
N LEU A 9 11.11 17.34 8.84
CA LEU A 9 10.26 16.16 8.97
C LEU A 9 10.88 15.10 9.88
N VAL A 10 12.19 14.88 9.80
CA VAL A 10 12.91 13.96 10.70
C VAL A 10 12.85 14.45 12.14
N LEU A 11 13.00 15.76 12.38
CA LEU A 11 12.90 16.32 13.73
C LEU A 11 11.50 16.12 14.33
N ILE A 12 10.44 16.36 13.53
CA ILE A 12 9.06 16.12 13.96
C ILE A 12 8.83 14.63 14.24
N LEU A 13 9.31 13.75 13.36
CA LEU A 13 9.21 12.30 13.55
C LEU A 13 9.90 11.85 14.83
N LEU A 14 11.05 12.43 15.17
CA LEU A 14 11.78 12.13 16.41
C LEU A 14 10.95 12.52 17.64
N ILE A 15 10.31 13.69 17.63
CA ILE A 15 9.41 14.12 18.72
C ILE A 15 8.24 13.15 18.87
N VAL A 16 7.61 12.76 17.76
CA VAL A 16 6.51 11.78 17.76
C VAL A 16 6.98 10.45 18.35
N ILE A 17 8.17 9.97 17.99
CA ILE A 17 8.74 8.74 18.53
C ILE A 17 9.00 8.85 20.05
N ILE A 18 9.41 10.02 20.55
CA ILE A 18 9.62 10.21 21.99
C ILE A 18 8.29 10.18 22.74
N VAL A 19 7.25 10.82 22.22
CA VAL A 19 5.92 10.90 22.86
C VAL A 19 5.21 9.55 22.84
N PHE A 20 5.19 8.87 21.69
CA PHE A 20 4.46 7.61 21.52
C PHE A 20 5.32 6.37 21.82
N GLY A 21 6.65 6.50 21.79
CA GLY A 21 7.60 5.39 21.90
C GLY A 21 7.90 4.72 20.55
N ALA A 22 9.16 4.31 20.34
CA ALA A 22 9.61 3.66 19.11
C ALA A 22 8.89 2.33 18.80
N GLY A 23 8.33 1.66 19.82
CA GLY A 23 7.57 0.42 19.66
C GLY A 23 6.13 0.60 19.18
N ARG A 24 5.50 1.76 19.42
CA ARG A 24 4.09 2.00 19.05
C ARG A 24 3.92 2.33 17.57
N LEU A 25 4.89 3.01 16.97
CA LEU A 25 4.89 3.36 15.56
C LEU A 25 4.76 2.14 14.61
N PRO A 26 5.57 1.07 14.75
CA PRO A 26 5.43 -0.13 13.92
C PRO A 26 4.16 -0.93 14.20
N GLU A 27 3.65 -0.91 15.44
CA GLU A 27 2.38 -1.56 15.83
C GLU A 27 1.20 -0.91 15.09
N ILE A 28 1.11 0.43 15.15
CA ILE A 28 0.10 1.22 14.44
C ILE A 28 0.27 1.08 12.92
N GLY A 29 1.50 1.19 12.41
CA GLY A 29 1.78 1.03 10.98
C GLY A 29 1.40 -0.35 10.44
N SER A 30 1.60 -1.41 11.23
CA SER A 30 1.21 -2.78 10.86
C SER A 30 -0.31 -2.95 10.80
N ALA A 31 -1.05 -2.36 11.76
CA ALA A 31 -2.51 -2.37 11.77
C ALA A 31 -3.10 -1.58 10.59
N LEU A 32 -2.59 -0.36 10.36
CA LEU A 32 -2.99 0.47 9.22
C LEU A 32 -2.64 -0.19 7.88
N GLY A 33 -1.45 -0.79 7.76
CA GLY A 33 -1.01 -1.47 6.56
C GLY A 33 -1.88 -2.68 6.20
N LYS A 34 -2.32 -3.47 7.19
CA LYS A 34 -3.30 -4.53 6.99
C LYS A 34 -4.64 -3.97 6.51
N GLY A 35 -5.16 -2.93 7.18
CA GLY A 35 -6.41 -2.28 6.79
C GLY A 35 -6.38 -1.74 5.36
N ILE A 36 -5.31 -1.04 4.97
CA ILE A 36 -5.12 -0.54 3.60
C ILE A 36 -5.03 -1.69 2.60
N ARG A 37 -4.30 -2.77 2.93
CA ARG A 37 -4.17 -3.93 2.05
C ARG A 37 -5.52 -4.62 1.83
N ASP A 38 -6.31 -4.80 2.87
CA ASP A 38 -7.62 -5.44 2.78
C ASP A 38 -8.64 -4.53 2.08
N PHE A 39 -8.58 -3.22 2.33
CA PHE A 39 -9.35 -2.22 1.57
C PHE A 39 -9.02 -2.28 0.07
N LYS A 40 -7.73 -2.32 -0.28
CA LYS A 40 -7.28 -2.42 -1.67
C LYS A 40 -7.70 -3.74 -2.32
N LYS A 41 -7.77 -4.85 -1.58
CA LYS A 41 -8.32 -6.12 -2.11
C LYS A 41 -9.81 -5.99 -2.39
N GLY A 42 -10.59 -5.46 -1.45
CA GLY A 42 -12.03 -5.26 -1.64
C GLY A 42 -12.36 -4.33 -2.81
N LEU A 43 -11.49 -3.36 -3.12
CA LEU A 43 -11.61 -2.53 -4.33
C LEU A 43 -11.16 -3.23 -5.63
N GLN A 44 -10.29 -4.24 -5.55
CA GLN A 44 -9.79 -4.99 -6.71
C GLN A 44 -10.64 -6.25 -7.00
N ASP A 45 -11.39 -6.75 -6.03
CA ASP A 45 -12.39 -7.82 -6.18
C ASP A 45 -13.69 -7.33 -6.86
N GLU A 46 -13.66 -6.17 -7.54
CA GLU A 46 -14.67 -5.88 -8.56
C GLU A 46 -14.61 -7.03 -9.57
N PRO A 47 -15.74 -7.73 -9.83
CA PRO A 47 -15.74 -9.01 -10.53
C PRO A 47 -15.00 -8.82 -11.83
N GLU A 48 -13.88 -9.53 -11.94
CA GLU A 48 -13.09 -9.62 -13.15
C GLU A 48 -14.07 -9.94 -14.27
N ALA A 49 -14.41 -8.91 -15.05
CA ALA A 49 -15.31 -9.06 -16.18
C ALA A 49 -14.75 -10.24 -16.99
N PRO A 50 -15.57 -11.26 -17.27
CA PRO A 50 -15.09 -12.59 -17.64
C PRO A 50 -14.05 -12.43 -18.75
N LYS A 51 -12.80 -12.73 -18.41
CA LYS A 51 -11.70 -12.72 -19.38
C LYS A 51 -12.18 -13.57 -20.56
N PRO A 52 -12.34 -13.00 -21.77
CA PRO A 52 -12.76 -13.77 -22.93
C PRO A 52 -11.82 -14.97 -23.02
N PRO A 53 -12.35 -16.18 -23.25
CA PRO A 53 -11.52 -17.38 -23.30
C PRO A 53 -10.40 -17.11 -24.30
N ALA A 54 -9.16 -17.23 -23.84
CA ALA A 54 -7.97 -17.09 -24.66
C ALA A 54 -8.20 -17.96 -25.90
N GLN A 55 -8.41 -17.30 -27.03
CA GLN A 55 -8.57 -17.93 -28.32
C GLN A 55 -7.24 -18.65 -28.55
N ASN A 56 -7.29 -19.99 -28.53
CA ASN A 56 -6.18 -20.86 -28.88
C ASN A 56 -5.73 -20.52 -30.30
N ALA A 57 -4.84 -19.54 -30.42
CA ALA A 57 -4.14 -19.19 -31.63
C ALA A 57 -2.86 -20.04 -31.70
N ASP A 58 -3.04 -21.35 -31.76
CA ASP A 58 -2.01 -22.28 -32.21
C ASP A 58 -2.71 -23.47 -32.87
N GLN A 59 -2.86 -23.38 -34.19
CA GLN A 59 -2.51 -24.49 -35.07
C GLN A 59 -2.32 -23.96 -36.50
N PRO A 60 -1.07 -23.63 -36.89
CA PRO A 60 -0.68 -23.65 -38.28
C PRO A 60 -0.43 -25.11 -38.67
N LYS A 61 -1.24 -25.68 -39.56
CA LYS A 61 -0.90 -26.82 -40.42
C LYS A 61 -2.11 -27.24 -41.27
N SER A 62 -2.06 -26.89 -42.55
CA SER A 62 -2.13 -27.79 -43.72
C SER A 62 -2.33 -27.00 -45.00
#